data_AF-A0A091GFG4-F1
#
_entry.id   AF-A0A091GFG4-F1
#
_cell.length_a   1.000
_cell.length_b   1.000
_cell.length_c   1.000
_cell.angle_alpha   90.00
_cell.angle_beta   90.00
_cell.angle_gamma   90.00
#
_symmetry.space_group_name_H-M   'P 1'
#
loop_
_entity.id
_entity.type
_entity.pdbx_description
1 polymer ?
#
loop_
_entity_poly.entity_id
_entity_poly.type
_entity_poly.pdbx_seq_one_letter_code
_entity_poly.pdbx_strand_id
1 'polypeptide(L)'
;GSSLECYQCSSQLSNSKCKTKVTCEENEMCKTEVIRAIGLFSIISKGCDSSCQPKYEDFSVGNRNITCCSSNLCNANAAGSVRSSYGMVAGIAAGVFWTFLHSR
;
A
#
# COMPACT_ATOMS: atom_id res chain seq x y z
N GLY A 1 -14.99 14.21 8.49
CA GLY A 1 -13.68 13.62 8.21
C GLY A 1 -13.87 12.45 7.26
N SER A 2 -12.92 12.20 6.36
CA SER A 2 -12.94 10.97 5.57
C SER A 2 -12.59 9.80 6.49
N SER A 3 -13.43 8.77 6.54
CA SER A 3 -13.06 7.52 7.20
C SER A 3 -12.12 6.72 6.27
N LEU A 4 -11.05 6.17 6.82
CA LEU A 4 -10.09 5.36 6.07
C LEU A 4 -10.60 3.91 6.02
N GLU A 5 -10.70 3.33 4.83
CA GLU A 5 -10.99 1.91 4.65
C GLU A 5 -9.71 1.12 4.37
N CYS A 6 -9.53 -0.01 5.02
CA CYS A 6 -8.38 -0.91 4.82
C CYS A 6 -8.84 -2.36 4.65
N TYR A 7 -7.97 -3.21 4.10
CA TYR A 7 -8.15 -4.65 4.20
C TYR A 7 -7.70 -5.17 5.56
N GLN A 8 -8.42 -6.15 6.10
CA GLN A 8 -8.12 -6.83 7.35
C GLN A 8 -8.08 -8.34 7.17
N CYS A 9 -7.08 -8.97 7.77
CA CYS A 9 -7.04 -10.41 7.98
C CYS A 9 -5.95 -10.77 8.99
N SER A 10 -6.10 -11.93 9.61
CA SER A 10 -5.08 -12.50 10.49
C SER A 10 -4.55 -13.80 9.88
N SER A 11 -3.23 -13.93 9.81
CA SER A 11 -2.53 -15.17 9.49
C SER A 11 -2.95 -15.87 8.19
N GLN A 12 -3.11 -15.13 7.10
CA GLN A 12 -3.47 -15.68 5.80
C GLN A 12 -2.26 -16.08 4.96
N LEU A 13 -2.35 -17.21 4.26
CA LEU A 13 -1.28 -17.68 3.35
C LEU A 13 -1.31 -17.01 1.98
N SER A 14 -2.40 -16.30 1.65
CA SER A 14 -2.60 -15.69 0.34
C SER A 14 -3.27 -14.34 0.46
N ASN A 15 -2.76 -13.37 -0.30
CA ASN A 15 -3.34 -12.05 -0.44
C ASN A 15 -4.79 -12.08 -0.92
N SER A 16 -5.13 -13.06 -1.77
CA SER A 16 -6.49 -13.21 -2.33
C SER A 16 -7.53 -13.55 -1.27
N LYS A 17 -7.12 -14.21 -0.18
CA LYS A 17 -7.96 -14.54 0.98
C LYS A 17 -8.02 -13.40 2.01
N CYS A 18 -7.24 -12.33 1.82
CA CYS A 18 -7.11 -11.20 2.72
C CYS A 18 -7.76 -9.94 2.10
N LYS A 19 -9.07 -10.00 1.88
CA LYS A 19 -9.87 -8.95 1.21
C LYS A 19 -11.05 -8.44 2.03
N THR A 20 -11.14 -8.79 3.32
CA THR A 20 -12.18 -8.24 4.21
C THR A 20 -11.92 -6.75 4.39
N LYS A 21 -12.90 -5.91 4.09
CA LYS A 21 -12.78 -4.46 4.27
C LYS A 21 -13.20 -4.08 5.70
N VAL A 22 -12.50 -3.12 6.28
CA VAL A 22 -12.81 -2.53 7.58
C VAL A 22 -12.63 -1.01 7.50
N THR A 23 -13.45 -0.29 8.25
CA THR A 23 -13.29 1.15 8.46
C THR A 23 -12.43 1.37 9.69
N CYS A 24 -11.32 2.09 9.54
CA CYS A 24 -10.40 2.41 10.63
C CYS A 24 -10.86 3.62 11.44
N GLU A 25 -10.35 3.73 12.66
CA GLU A 25 -10.55 4.87 13.54
C GLU A 25 -9.76 6.11 13.09
N GLU A 26 -10.01 7.25 13.74
CA GLU A 26 -9.23 8.46 13.50
C GLU A 26 -7.76 8.25 13.90
N ASN A 27 -6.84 8.71 13.05
CA ASN A 27 -5.39 8.56 13.18
C ASN A 27 -4.83 7.15 12.95
N GLU A 28 -5.66 6.19 12.57
CA GLU A 28 -5.18 4.87 12.14
C GLU A 28 -4.71 4.86 10.68
N MET A 29 -3.79 3.94 10.38
CA MET A 29 -3.28 3.70 9.03
C MET A 29 -3.44 2.24 8.64
N CYS A 30 -3.51 1.94 7.34
CA CYS A 30 -3.51 0.57 6.87
C CYS A 30 -2.13 -0.05 7.10
N LYS A 31 -2.08 -1.14 7.86
CA LYS A 31 -0.91 -1.97 8.08
C LYS A 31 -0.97 -3.23 7.21
N THR A 32 0.18 -3.63 6.69
CA THR A 32 0.42 -4.99 6.17
C THR A 32 1.69 -5.53 6.79
N GLU A 33 1.61 -6.75 7.29
CA GLU A 33 2.71 -7.50 7.84
C GLU A 33 2.85 -8.80 7.07
N VAL A 34 4.06 -9.09 6.60
CA VAL A 34 4.39 -10.33 5.90
C VAL A 34 5.57 -10.97 6.62
N ILE A 35 5.35 -12.17 7.15
CA ILE A 35 6.38 -12.99 7.79
C ILE A 35 6.66 -14.16 6.87
N ARG A 36 7.92 -14.35 6.48
CA ARG A 36 8.38 -15.47 5.67
C ARG A 36 9.37 -16.25 6.51
N ALA A 37 9.14 -17.54 6.70
CA ALA A 37 10.11 -18.43 7.32
C ALA A 37 10.76 -19.31 6.25
N ILE A 38 12.07 -19.55 6.36
CA ILE A 38 12.82 -20.35 5.38
C ILE A 38 12.25 -21.78 5.38
N GLY A 39 11.85 -22.25 4.19
CA GLY A 39 11.26 -23.59 4.03
C GLY A 39 9.79 -23.73 4.46
N LEU A 40 9.11 -22.64 4.83
CA LEU A 40 7.70 -22.61 5.20
C LEU A 40 6.90 -21.61 4.35
N PHE A 41 5.59 -21.56 4.56
CA PHE A 41 4.70 -20.60 3.91
C PHE A 41 4.87 -19.18 4.45
N SER A 42 4.59 -18.18 3.62
CA SER A 42 4.48 -16.79 4.06
C SER A 42 3.14 -16.55 4.76
N ILE A 43 3.18 -15.89 5.91
CA ILE A 43 2.01 -15.48 6.68
C ILE A 43 1.78 -13.99 6.47
N ILE A 44 0.56 -13.63 6.10
CA ILE A 44 0.12 -12.26 5.83
C ILE A 44 -0.92 -11.84 6.88
N SER A 45 -0.69 -10.70 7.50
CA SER A 45 -1.65 -10.03 8.38
C SER A 45 -1.88 -8.59 7.91
N LYS A 46 -3.13 -8.14 7.93
CA LYS A 46 -3.52 -6.78 7.54
C LYS A 46 -4.53 -6.20 8.51
N GLY A 47 -4.56 -4.89 8.65
CA GLY A 47 -5.56 -4.20 9.46
C GLY A 47 -5.28 -2.71 9.57
N CYS A 48 -5.89 -2.09 10.57
CA CYS A 48 -5.66 -0.71 10.97
C CYS A 48 -4.68 -0.68 12.15
N ASP A 49 -3.80 0.33 12.19
CA ASP A 49 -2.88 0.54 13.29
C ASP A 49 -2.48 2.02 13.37
N SER A 50 -2.69 2.66 14.52
CA SER A 50 -2.31 4.06 14.79
C SER A 50 -0.81 4.26 15.01
N SER A 51 -0.10 3.18 15.34
CA SER A 51 1.34 3.16 15.64
C SER A 51 2.16 2.49 14.52
N CYS A 52 1.57 2.33 13.33
CA CYS A 52 2.19 1.62 12.24
C CYS A 52 3.53 2.27 11.83
N GLN A 53 4.62 1.51 11.94
CA GLN A 53 5.92 1.91 11.42
C GLN A 53 6.44 0.91 10.38
N PRO A 54 6.80 1.36 9.16
CA PRO A 54 7.43 0.52 8.16
C PRO A 54 8.74 -0.06 8.70
N LYS A 55 8.88 -1.38 8.64
CA LYS A 55 10.03 -2.07 9.24
C LYS A 55 10.33 -3.34 8.46
N TYR A 56 11.59 -3.51 8.08
CA TYR A 56 12.08 -4.74 7.48
C TYR A 56 13.11 -5.36 8.43
N GLU A 57 12.91 -6.63 8.76
CA GLU A 57 13.83 -7.41 9.58
C GLU A 57 14.17 -8.69 8.86
N ASP A 58 15.45 -9.00 8.80
CA ASP A 58 15.96 -10.24 8.26
C ASP A 58 16.57 -11.07 9.39
N PHE A 59 16.09 -12.28 9.55
CA PHE A 59 16.55 -13.24 10.53
C PHE A 59 17.19 -14.42 9.81
N SER A 60 18.12 -15.11 10.47
CA SER A 60 18.77 -16.30 9.91
C SER A 60 17.78 -17.41 9.48
N VAL A 61 16.55 -17.36 10.02
CA VAL A 61 15.46 -18.33 9.77
C VAL A 61 14.28 -17.77 8.97
N GLY A 62 14.36 -16.53 8.48
CA GLY A 62 13.25 -15.90 7.75
C GLY A 62 13.27 -14.37 7.82
N ASN A 63 12.30 -13.71 7.19
CA ASN A 63 12.21 -12.25 7.19
C ASN A 63 10.80 -11.75 7.54
N ARG A 64 10.73 -10.56 8.12
CA ARG A 64 9.50 -9.85 8.47
C ARG A 64 9.48 -8.50 7.78
N ASN A 65 8.39 -8.20 7.09
CA ASN A 65 8.20 -6.93 6.39
C ASN A 65 6.88 -6.29 6.81
N ILE A 66 6.97 -5.09 7.36
CA ILE A 66 5.84 -4.24 7.78
C ILE A 66 5.78 -3.04 6.84
N THR A 67 4.60 -2.78 6.26
CA THR A 67 4.33 -1.62 5.42
C THR A 67 3.08 -0.89 5.90
N CYS A 68 3.12 0.44 5.89
CA CYS A 68 2.07 1.33 6.37
C CYS A 68 1.64 2.28 5.25
N CYS A 69 0.35 2.58 5.14
CA CYS A 69 -0.18 3.54 4.16
C CYS A 69 -1.52 4.15 4.62
N SER A 70 -1.85 5.35 4.14
CA SER A 70 -2.95 6.17 4.65
C SER A 70 -4.01 6.51 3.59
N SER A 71 -4.18 5.64 2.59
CA SER A 71 -5.18 5.82 1.52
C SER A 71 -6.15 4.63 1.50
N ASN A 72 -7.38 4.86 1.05
CA ASN A 72 -8.40 3.80 1.03
C ASN A 72 -7.92 2.57 0.26
N LEU A 73 -8.00 1.41 0.92
CA LEU A 73 -7.64 0.09 0.40
C LEU A 73 -6.19 -0.01 -0.11
N CYS A 74 -5.29 0.87 0.35
CA CYS A 74 -3.90 0.92 -0.11
C CYS A 74 -3.11 -0.36 0.22
N ASN A 75 -3.53 -1.09 1.26
CA ASN A 75 -2.94 -2.36 1.64
C ASN A 75 -3.46 -3.54 0.80
N ALA A 76 -3.84 -3.34 -0.48
CA ALA A 76 -4.33 -4.39 -1.35
C ALA A 76 -3.29 -5.48 -1.66
N ASN A 77 -2.01 -5.12 -1.79
CA ASN A 77 -0.94 -6.02 -2.20
C ASN A 77 -0.01 -6.33 -1.03
N ALA A 78 -0.07 -7.56 -0.53
CA ALA A 78 0.92 -8.06 0.42
C ALA A 78 2.19 -8.44 -0.32
N ALA A 79 3.30 -7.80 0.08
CA ALA A 79 4.65 -7.94 -0.46
C ALA A 79 4.85 -7.38 -1.89
N GLY A 80 5.63 -6.29 -1.98
CA GLY A 80 6.45 -6.04 -3.16
C GLY A 80 6.13 -4.79 -3.99
N SER A 81 5.06 -4.03 -3.69
CA SER A 81 4.89 -2.75 -4.38
C SER A 81 5.67 -1.65 -3.67
N VAL A 82 6.98 -1.60 -3.92
CA VAL A 82 7.64 -0.31 -4.18
C VAL A 82 6.92 0.32 -5.36
N ARG A 83 5.72 0.88 -5.13
CA ARG A 83 5.06 1.69 -6.13
C ARG A 83 5.31 3.12 -5.73
N SER A 84 6.30 3.66 -6.42
CA SER A 84 6.68 5.05 -6.53
C SER A 84 5.57 5.98 -6.08
N SER A 85 5.93 6.93 -5.21
CA SER A 85 5.17 8.15 -4.98
C SER A 85 4.81 8.76 -6.34
N TYR A 86 3.61 8.46 -6.86
CA TYR A 86 2.98 9.26 -7.90
C TYR A 86 2.40 10.48 -7.19
N GLY A 87 3.30 11.34 -6.71
CA GLY A 87 2.96 12.71 -6.38
C GLY A 87 2.35 13.33 -7.64
N MET A 88 1.12 13.81 -7.51
CA MET A 88 0.41 14.46 -8.59
C MET A 88 1.22 15.66 -9.06
N VAL A 89 1.81 15.59 -10.25
CA VAL A 89 2.25 16.79 -10.97
C VAL A 89 1.09 17.21 -11.85
N ALA A 90 0.17 17.98 -11.26
CA ALA A 90 -0.73 18.83 -12.03
C ALA A 90 0.06 20.10 -12.40
N GLY A 91 0.22 20.38 -13.71
CA GLY A 91 0.96 21.54 -14.19
C GLY A 91 0.74 21.82 -15.69
N ILE A 92 -0.23 22.69 -15.95
CA ILE A 92 -0.65 23.38 -17.19
C ILE A 92 0.58 23.85 -18.02
N ALA A 93 0.64 23.76 -19.37
CA ALA A 93 -0.06 24.66 -20.29
C ALA A 93 -0.04 24.21 -21.78
N ALA A 94 -1.19 24.38 -22.41
CA ALA A 94 -1.39 24.41 -23.86
C ALA A 94 -0.67 25.61 -24.49
N GLY A 95 0.04 25.43 -25.62
CA GLY A 95 0.70 26.58 -26.25
C GLY A 95 1.43 26.38 -27.58
N VAL A 96 1.39 25.20 -28.24
CA VAL A 96 2.21 24.99 -29.46
C VAL A 96 1.42 24.67 -30.72
N PHE A 97 0.08 24.57 -30.66
CA PHE A 97 -0.71 24.23 -31.85
C PHE A 97 -1.11 25.43 -32.72
N TRP A 98 -0.91 26.67 -32.25
CA TRP A 98 -1.30 27.87 -33.02
C TRP A 98 -0.32 28.28 -34.12
N THR A 99 0.93 27.78 -34.11
CA THR A 99 1.94 28.20 -35.10
C THR A 99 1.81 27.48 -36.45
N PHE A 100 1.09 26.36 -36.52
CA PHE A 100 0.97 25.56 -37.75
C PHE A 100 -0.24 25.92 -38.63
N LEU A 101 -1.24 26.63 -38.09
CA LEU A 101 -2.47 26.97 -38.83
C LEU A 101 -2.47 28.39 -39.43
N HIS A 102 -1.40 29.17 -39.25
CA HIS A 102 -1.26 30.51 -39.84
C HIS A 102 -0.19 30.58 -40.95
N SER A 103 0.40 29.45 -41.35
CA SER A 103 1.44 29.39 -42.38
C SER A 103 1.10 28.44 -43.53
N ARG A 104 -0.13 28.48 -44.03
CA ARG A 104 -0.42 28.12 -45.42
C ARG A 104 -1.65 28.81 -45.97
#